data_AF-A0AAJ7IY43-F1
#
_entry.id   AF-A0AAJ7IY43-F1
#
_cell.length_a   1.000
_cell.length_b   1.000
_cell.length_c   1.000
_cell.angle_alpha   90.00
_cell.angle_beta   90.00
_cell.angle_gamma   90.00
#
_symmetry.space_group_name_H-M   'P 1'
#
loop_
_entity.id
_entity.type
_entity.pdbx_description
1 polymer ?
#
loop_
_entity_poly.entity_id
_entity_poly.type
_entity_poly.pdbx_seq_one_letter_code
_entity_poly.pdbx_strand_id
1 'polypeptide(L)'
;MNPDIQQKIIKFETFINDVLKEDLAQLEQKLDSKNADVAEFLQLKTMINTLESNGLDKSGFKTQVDIGQNFFIEAQVPDASTILLDVGLGHYVEFSLNDALAVINVRIKLLEKQIANLRKEIARTNAHIKLILLGIRELEGFDKD
;
A
#
# COMPACT_ATOMS: atom_id res chain seq x y z
N MET A 1 -4.99 34.49 31.35
CA MET A 1 -4.93 33.02 31.25
C MET A 1 -3.80 32.53 32.16
N ASN A 2 -3.97 31.44 32.91
CA ASN A 2 -2.93 30.94 33.81
C ASN A 2 -1.68 30.53 32.98
N PRO A 3 -0.47 31.04 33.27
CA PRO A 3 0.74 30.72 32.50
C PRO A 3 1.04 29.21 32.43
N ASP A 4 0.64 28.42 33.43
CA ASP A 4 0.78 26.97 33.41
C ASP A 4 -0.13 26.29 32.37
N ILE A 5 -1.30 26.88 32.09
CA ILE A 5 -2.23 26.38 31.06
C ILE A 5 -1.68 26.67 29.67
N GLN A 6 -1.13 27.87 29.45
CA GLN A 6 -0.50 28.23 28.16
C GLN A 6 0.70 27.32 27.84
N GLN A 7 1.54 27.01 28.83
CA GLN A 7 2.66 26.08 28.62
C GLN A 7 2.19 24.66 28.24
N LYS A 8 1.08 24.18 28.81
CA LYS A 8 0.51 22.87 28.44
C LYS A 8 -0.05 22.87 27.03
N ILE A 9 -0.74 23.93 26.61
CA ILE A 9 -1.25 24.07 25.24
C ILE A 9 -0.11 24.00 24.24
N ILE A 10 0.95 24.81 24.44
CA ILE A 10 2.13 24.80 23.55
C ILE A 10 2.72 23.38 23.46
N LYS A 11 2.86 22.66 24.58
CA LYS A 11 3.36 21.28 24.56
C LYS A 11 2.46 20.34 23.75
N PHE A 12 1.14 20.46 23.87
CA PHE A 12 0.21 19.63 23.10
C PHE A 12 0.23 19.98 21.61
N GLU A 13 0.30 21.26 21.26
CA GLU A 13 0.43 21.71 19.87
C GLU A 13 1.73 21.22 19.24
N THR A 14 2.87 21.36 19.94
CA THR A 14 4.15 20.81 19.50
C THR A 14 4.06 19.29 19.31
N PHE A 15 3.47 18.56 20.26
CA PHE A 15 3.34 17.11 20.13
C PHE A 15 2.44 16.69 18.95
N ILE A 16 1.35 17.42 18.70
CA ILE A 16 0.51 17.18 17.52
C ILE A 16 1.30 17.41 16.24
N ASN A 17 1.98 18.56 16.14
CA ASN A 17 2.63 18.99 14.90
C ASN A 17 3.89 18.19 14.57
N ASP A 18 4.72 17.94 15.57
CA ASP A 18 6.07 17.41 15.37
C ASP A 18 6.14 15.89 15.56
N VAL A 19 5.09 15.26 16.10
CA VAL A 19 5.05 13.80 16.30
C VAL A 19 3.84 13.19 15.62
N LEU A 20 2.63 13.51 16.06
CA LEU A 20 1.44 12.78 15.60
C LEU A 20 1.15 12.97 14.11
N LYS A 21 1.39 14.17 13.56
CA LYS A 21 1.25 14.43 12.11
C LYS A 21 2.32 13.70 11.30
N GLU A 22 3.55 13.63 11.80
CA GLU A 22 4.62 12.88 11.12
C GLU A 22 4.32 11.38 11.14
N ASP A 23 3.95 10.83 12.29
CA ASP A 23 3.54 9.43 12.44
C ASP A 23 2.38 9.08 11.50
N LEU A 24 1.39 9.98 11.40
CA LEU A 24 0.26 9.81 10.49
C LEU A 24 0.73 9.77 9.03
N ALA A 25 1.58 10.71 8.61
CA ALA A 25 2.11 10.74 7.24
C ALA A 25 2.89 9.47 6.90
N GLN A 26 3.70 8.96 7.83
CA GLN A 26 4.44 7.70 7.64
C GLN A 26 3.51 6.49 7.55
N LEU A 27 2.42 6.46 8.32
CA LEU A 27 1.41 5.40 8.24
C LEU A 27 0.65 5.43 6.91
N GLU A 28 0.28 6.62 6.44
CA GLU A 28 -0.37 6.83 5.15
C GLU A 28 0.54 6.40 3.99
N GLN A 29 1.81 6.78 4.01
CA GLN A 29 2.78 6.34 3.01
C GLN A 29 2.94 4.80 2.99
N LYS A 30 2.98 4.15 4.16
CA LYS A 30 3.01 2.68 4.25
C LYS A 30 1.73 2.05 3.68
N LEU A 31 0.57 2.65 3.94
CA LEU A 31 -0.70 2.22 3.40
C LEU A 31 -0.71 2.30 1.87
N ASP A 32 -0.24 3.42 1.31
CA ASP A 32 -0.16 3.64 -0.14
C ASP A 32 0.76 2.63 -0.83
N SER A 33 1.94 2.39 -0.26
CA SER A 33 2.85 1.35 -0.77
C SER A 33 2.18 -0.03 -0.76
N LYS A 34 1.48 -0.41 0.31
CA LYS A 34 0.79 -1.71 0.38
C LYS A 34 -0.38 -1.82 -0.59
N ASN A 35 -1.11 -0.73 -0.83
CA ASN A 35 -2.17 -0.71 -1.85
C ASN A 35 -1.58 -0.86 -3.26
N ALA A 36 -0.43 -0.22 -3.54
CA ALA A 36 0.27 -0.39 -4.81
C ALA A 36 0.70 -1.85 -5.01
N ASP A 37 1.28 -2.50 -3.99
CA ASP A 37 1.64 -3.92 -4.02
C ASP A 37 0.42 -4.80 -4.38
N VAL A 38 -0.75 -4.54 -3.76
CA VAL A 38 -1.99 -5.28 -4.07
C VAL A 38 -2.44 -5.06 -5.52
N ALA A 39 -2.38 -3.81 -6.00
CA ALA A 39 -2.77 -3.48 -7.37
C ALA A 39 -1.90 -4.22 -8.40
N GLU A 40 -0.59 -4.29 -8.17
CA GLU A 40 0.35 -5.04 -9.01
C GLU A 40 0.01 -6.54 -9.05
N PHE A 41 -0.25 -7.15 -7.88
CA PHE A 41 -0.66 -8.57 -7.83
C PHE A 41 -2.01 -8.83 -8.51
N LEU A 42 -2.96 -7.90 -8.44
CA LEU A 42 -4.24 -8.01 -9.14
C LEU A 42 -4.08 -7.89 -10.66
N GLN A 43 -3.19 -7.01 -11.12
CA GLN A 43 -2.84 -6.90 -12.55
C GLN A 43 -2.19 -8.20 -13.05
N LEU A 44 -1.20 -8.72 -12.31
CA LEU A 44 -0.56 -10.00 -12.64
C LEU A 44 -1.57 -11.14 -12.71
N LYS A 45 -2.46 -11.26 -11.72
CA LYS A 45 -3.54 -12.26 -11.72
C LYS A 45 -4.44 -12.14 -12.95
N THR A 46 -4.80 -10.91 -13.33
CA THR A 46 -5.63 -10.65 -14.52
C THR A 46 -4.90 -11.04 -15.81
N MET A 47 -3.61 -10.76 -15.89
CA MET A 47 -2.77 -11.17 -17.01
C MET A 47 -2.70 -12.70 -17.14
N ILE A 48 -2.44 -13.41 -16.05
CA ILE A 48 -2.43 -14.88 -16.03
C ILE A 48 -3.75 -15.46 -16.53
N ASN A 49 -4.88 -14.99 -15.97
CA ASN A 49 -6.20 -15.46 -16.39
C ASN A 49 -6.48 -15.18 -17.88
N THR A 50 -5.95 -14.07 -18.41
CA THR A 50 -6.08 -13.71 -19.82
C THR A 50 -5.26 -14.63 -20.71
N LEU A 51 -4.05 -15.01 -20.29
CA LEU A 51 -3.23 -16.00 -21.01
C LEU A 51 -3.93 -17.36 -21.09
N GLU A 52 -4.48 -17.83 -19.96
CA GLU A 52 -5.20 -19.11 -19.90
C GLU A 52 -6.49 -19.08 -20.71
N SER A 53 -7.32 -18.04 -20.56
CA SER A 53 -8.64 -17.95 -21.21
C SER A 53 -8.55 -17.87 -22.74
N ASN A 54 -7.44 -17.35 -23.27
CA ASN A 54 -7.20 -17.24 -24.71
C ASN A 54 -6.35 -18.40 -25.28
N GLY A 55 -5.94 -19.37 -24.45
CA GLY A 55 -5.06 -20.47 -24.88
C GLY A 55 -3.68 -20.01 -25.36
N LEU A 56 -3.23 -18.85 -24.88
CA LEU A 56 -1.92 -18.25 -25.22
C LEU A 56 -0.79 -18.83 -24.36
N ASP A 57 -1.13 -19.60 -23.32
CA ASP A 57 -0.20 -20.32 -22.47
C ASP A 57 0.73 -21.24 -23.30
N LYS A 58 0.20 -22.02 -24.24
CA LYS A 58 1.01 -22.95 -25.06
C LYS A 58 1.28 -22.47 -26.47
N SER A 59 0.42 -21.61 -27.01
CA SER A 59 0.56 -21.11 -28.39
C SER A 59 1.51 -19.91 -28.48
N GLY A 60 1.88 -19.33 -27.32
CA GLY A 60 2.73 -18.16 -27.25
C GLY A 60 2.01 -16.91 -27.78
N PHE A 61 2.68 -15.76 -27.68
CA PHE A 61 2.13 -14.49 -28.16
C PHE A 61 3.22 -13.49 -28.52
N LYS A 62 2.88 -12.55 -29.40
CA LYS A 62 3.72 -11.37 -29.68
C LYS A 62 3.37 -10.26 -28.70
N THR A 63 4.39 -9.54 -28.24
CA THR A 63 4.24 -8.40 -27.34
C THR A 63 5.30 -7.34 -27.65
N GLN A 64 5.11 -6.14 -27.10
CA GLN A 64 6.13 -5.10 -27.09
C GLN A 64 6.61 -4.89 -25.65
N VAL A 65 7.93 -4.90 -25.47
CA VAL A 65 8.57 -4.74 -24.17
C VAL A 65 9.27 -3.38 -24.13
N ASP A 66 8.97 -2.59 -23.11
CA ASP A 66 9.70 -1.36 -22.81
C ASP A 66 11.09 -1.69 -22.27
N ILE A 67 12.13 -1.14 -22.90
CA ILE A 67 13.54 -1.30 -22.51
C ILE A 67 14.11 -0.03 -21.84
N GLY A 68 13.26 0.97 -21.59
CA GLY A 68 13.58 2.23 -20.91
C GLY A 68 13.36 3.46 -21.79
N GLN A 69 13.09 4.61 -21.16
CA GLN A 69 12.87 5.92 -21.83
C GLN A 69 11.83 5.85 -22.97
N ASN A 70 10.77 5.04 -22.80
CA ASN A 70 9.73 4.80 -23.79
C ASN A 70 10.25 4.20 -25.11
N PHE A 71 11.32 3.43 -25.07
CA PHE A 71 11.78 2.62 -26.20
C PHE A 71 11.21 1.21 -26.09
N PHE A 72 10.53 0.77 -27.15
CA PHE A 72 9.85 -0.53 -27.19
C PHE A 72 10.48 -1.45 -28.23
N ILE A 73 10.64 -2.73 -27.88
CA ILE A 73 11.09 -3.79 -28.78
C ILE A 73 9.98 -4.83 -28.92
N GLU A 74 9.75 -5.31 -30.15
CA GLU A 74 8.87 -6.45 -30.39
C GLU A 74 9.52 -7.76 -29.92
N ALA A 75 8.78 -8.52 -29.11
CA ALA A 75 9.19 -9.81 -28.58
C ALA A 75 8.15 -10.88 -28.93
N GLN A 76 8.62 -12.11 -29.13
CA GLN A 76 7.77 -13.29 -29.25
C GLN A 76 8.01 -14.16 -28.02
N VAL A 77 6.95 -14.41 -27.26
CA VAL A 77 6.92 -15.43 -26.22
C VAL A 77 6.53 -16.74 -26.88
N PRO A 78 7.40 -17.77 -26.91
CA PRO A 78 7.08 -19.04 -27.58
C PRO A 78 6.18 -19.94 -26.72
N ASP A 79 6.35 -19.89 -25.41
CA ASP A 79 5.61 -20.66 -24.40
C ASP A 79 5.44 -19.77 -23.17
N ALA A 80 4.20 -19.64 -22.71
CA ALA A 80 3.79 -18.84 -21.57
C ALA A 80 3.12 -19.70 -20.48
N SER A 81 3.38 -21.02 -20.48
CA SER A 81 2.85 -21.96 -19.49
C SER A 81 3.48 -21.82 -18.10
N THR A 82 4.65 -21.16 -18.02
CA THR A 82 5.31 -20.82 -16.77
C THR A 82 5.62 -19.33 -16.69
N ILE A 83 5.74 -18.83 -15.45
CA ILE A 83 6.21 -17.48 -15.17
C ILE A 83 7.26 -17.49 -14.05
N LEU A 84 8.15 -16.50 -14.08
CA LEU A 84 9.06 -16.20 -12.97
C LEU A 84 8.35 -15.26 -12.00
N LEU A 85 8.05 -15.74 -10.80
CA LEU A 85 7.43 -14.96 -9.73
C LEU A 85 8.49 -14.54 -8.71
N ASP A 86 8.54 -13.25 -8.38
CA ASP A 86 9.37 -12.74 -7.28
C ASP A 86 8.86 -13.28 -5.94
N VAL A 87 9.73 -13.98 -5.21
CA VAL A 87 9.42 -14.50 -3.87
C VAL A 87 10.07 -13.67 -2.74
N GLY A 88 10.88 -12.67 -3.10
CA GLY A 88 11.57 -11.74 -2.22
C GLY A 88 13.09 -11.87 -2.29
N LEU A 89 13.78 -10.87 -1.74
CA LEU A 89 15.25 -10.82 -1.65
C LEU A 89 15.96 -10.99 -3.00
N GLY A 90 15.34 -10.54 -4.11
CA GLY A 90 15.89 -10.66 -5.45
C GLY A 90 15.87 -12.09 -6.02
N HIS A 91 15.07 -12.98 -5.44
CA HIS A 91 14.93 -14.36 -5.93
C HIS A 91 13.62 -14.53 -6.68
N TYR A 92 13.73 -15.20 -7.83
CA TYR A 92 12.59 -15.54 -8.68
C TYR A 92 12.48 -17.04 -8.77
N VAL A 93 11.25 -17.55 -8.69
CA VAL A 93 10.94 -18.96 -8.81
C VAL A 93 10.03 -19.16 -9.99
N GLU A 94 10.34 -20.16 -10.81
CA GLU A 94 9.50 -20.57 -11.92
C GLU A 94 8.28 -21.34 -11.41
N PHE A 95 7.09 -20.88 -11.78
CA PHE A 95 5.81 -21.50 -11.44
C PHE A 95 4.99 -21.77 -12.68
N SER A 96 4.18 -22.84 -12.64
CA SER A 96 3.04 -22.94 -13.55
C SER A 96 2.05 -21.81 -13.29
N LEU A 97 1.24 -21.45 -14.28
CA LEU A 97 0.20 -20.41 -14.12
C LEU A 97 -0.73 -20.69 -12.93
N ASN A 98 -1.17 -21.94 -12.78
CA ASN A 98 -2.04 -22.37 -11.68
C ASN A 98 -1.37 -22.25 -10.30
N ASP A 99 -0.11 -22.68 -10.17
CA ASP A 99 0.61 -22.59 -8.91
C ASP A 99 0.91 -21.13 -8.54
N ALA A 100 1.25 -20.31 -9.55
CA ALA A 100 1.44 -18.88 -9.36
C ALA A 100 0.16 -18.21 -8.84
N LEU A 101 -1.01 -18.54 -9.41
CA LEU A 101 -2.30 -18.03 -8.92
C LEU A 101 -2.54 -18.39 -7.46
N ALA A 102 -2.19 -19.60 -7.02
CA ALA A 102 -2.31 -20.00 -5.63
C ALA A 102 -1.44 -19.11 -4.72
N VAL A 103 -0.17 -18.88 -5.08
CA VAL A 103 0.76 -18.02 -4.33
C VAL A 103 0.28 -16.57 -4.32
N ILE A 104 -0.09 -16.01 -5.46
CA ILE A 104 -0.59 -14.63 -5.60
C ILE A 104 -1.81 -14.40 -4.71
N ASN A 105 -2.77 -15.34 -4.69
CA ASN A 105 -3.96 -15.22 -3.83
C ASN A 105 -3.61 -15.21 -2.34
N VAL A 106 -2.60 -15.97 -1.90
CA VAL A 106 -2.12 -15.93 -0.51
C VAL A 106 -1.46 -14.58 -0.21
N ARG A 107 -0.65 -14.05 -1.15
CA ARG A 107 0.00 -12.74 -1.00
C ARG A 107 -0.99 -11.59 -0.92
N ILE A 108 -2.02 -11.57 -1.78
CA ILE A 108 -3.10 -10.58 -1.73
C ILE A 108 -3.79 -10.60 -0.37
N LYS A 109 -4.22 -11.77 0.13
CA LYS A 109 -4.87 -11.89 1.44
C LYS A 109 -4.00 -11.38 2.59
N LEU A 110 -2.69 -11.64 2.53
CA LEU A 110 -1.74 -11.14 3.53
C LEU A 110 -1.66 -9.61 3.50
N LEU A 111 -1.52 -9.02 2.31
CA LEU A 111 -1.44 -7.57 2.12
C LEU A 111 -2.74 -6.88 2.55
N GLU A 112 -3.91 -7.44 2.20
CA GLU A 112 -5.21 -6.92 2.62
C GLU A 112 -5.34 -6.88 4.15
N LYS A 113 -4.85 -7.91 4.85
CA LYS A 113 -4.82 -7.92 6.32
C LYS A 113 -3.89 -6.84 6.88
N GLN A 114 -2.72 -6.63 6.26
CA GLN A 114 -1.80 -5.55 6.65
C GLN A 114 -2.42 -4.17 6.41
N ILE A 115 -3.08 -3.97 5.27
CA ILE A 115 -3.82 -2.75 4.94
C ILE A 115 -4.92 -2.47 5.98
N ALA A 116 -5.70 -3.48 6.35
CA ALA A 116 -6.75 -3.33 7.37
C ALA A 116 -6.16 -2.87 8.73
N ASN A 117 -5.02 -3.43 9.13
CA ASN A 117 -4.32 -3.00 10.35
C ASN A 117 -3.81 -1.56 10.23
N LEU A 118 -3.17 -1.19 9.11
CA LEU A 118 -2.68 0.18 8.88
C LEU A 118 -3.83 1.19 8.93
N ARG A 119 -4.97 0.90 8.29
CA ARG A 119 -6.16 1.75 8.34
C ARG A 119 -6.67 1.95 9.77
N LYS A 120 -6.63 0.90 10.60
CA LYS A 120 -7.01 0.99 12.02
C LYS A 120 -6.07 1.90 12.81
N GLU A 121 -4.76 1.77 12.60
CA GLU A 121 -3.78 2.62 13.26
C GLU A 121 -3.89 4.09 12.81
N ILE A 122 -4.07 4.34 11.51
CA ILE A 122 -4.35 5.68 10.96
C ILE A 122 -5.60 6.28 11.61
N ALA A 123 -6.70 5.53 11.69
CA ALA A 123 -7.93 5.99 12.33
C ALA A 123 -7.72 6.32 13.81
N ARG A 124 -6.92 5.52 14.52
CA ARG A 124 -6.57 5.74 15.92
C ARG A 124 -5.74 7.02 16.11
N THR A 125 -4.70 7.21 15.31
CA THR A 125 -3.86 8.43 15.37
C THR A 125 -4.67 9.67 15.07
N ASN A 126 -5.54 9.62 14.05
CA ASN A 126 -6.48 10.70 13.74
C ASN A 126 -7.43 11.02 14.90
N ALA A 127 -7.98 9.99 15.56
CA ALA A 127 -8.83 10.18 16.73
C ALA A 127 -8.05 10.82 17.89
N HIS A 128 -6.82 10.37 18.16
CA HIS A 128 -5.97 10.97 19.19
C HIS A 128 -5.68 12.45 18.91
N ILE A 129 -5.32 12.81 17.68
CA ILE A 129 -5.10 14.22 17.28
C ILE A 129 -6.36 15.05 17.57
N LYS A 130 -7.54 14.57 17.14
CA LYS A 130 -8.82 15.27 17.35
C LYS A 130 -9.15 15.46 18.82
N LEU A 131 -8.92 14.44 19.66
CA LEU A 131 -9.18 14.51 21.09
C LEU A 131 -8.28 15.54 21.78
N ILE A 132 -6.98 15.60 21.42
CA ILE A 132 -6.06 16.59 21.98
C ILE A 132 -6.44 18.00 21.54
N LEU A 133 -6.82 18.20 20.28
CA LEU A 133 -7.30 19.49 19.77
C LEU A 133 -8.57 19.96 20.49
N LEU A 134 -9.51 19.06 20.77
CA LEU A 134 -10.70 19.39 21.55
C LEU A 134 -10.32 19.81 22.98
N GLY A 135 -9.41 19.08 23.63
CA GLY A 135 -8.91 19.43 24.95
C GLY A 135 -8.18 20.79 24.98
N ILE A 136 -7.42 21.14 23.93
CA ILE A 136 -6.83 22.47 23.79
C ILE A 136 -7.93 23.54 23.72
N ARG A 137 -8.95 23.34 22.88
CA ARG A 137 -10.07 24.28 22.72
C ARG A 137 -10.82 24.53 24.05
N GLU A 138 -11.04 23.48 24.84
CA GLU A 138 -11.63 23.60 26.17
C GLU A 138 -10.74 24.41 27.12
N LEU A 139 -9.42 24.18 27.11
CA LEU A 139 -8.44 24.92 27.93
C LEU A 139 -8.31 26.40 27.53
N GLU A 140 -8.55 26.73 26.27
CA GLU A 140 -8.61 28.09 25.75
C GLU A 140 -9.91 28.82 26.11
N GLY A 141 -10.93 28.08 26.58
CA GLY A 141 -12.19 28.65 27.06
C GLY A 141 -13.23 28.93 25.96
N PHE A 142 -13.10 28.33 24.78
CA PHE A 142 -14.00 28.52 23.64
C PHE A 142 -15.38 27.82 23.77
N ASP A 143 -15.71 27.25 24.94
CA ASP A 143 -17.02 26.62 25.25
C ASP A 143 -17.86 27.43 26.27
N LYS A 144 -17.59 28.73 26.41
CA LYS A 144 -18.52 29.66 27.09
C LYS A 144 -19.18 30.56 26.05
N ASP A 145 -20.23 30.05 25.41
CA ASP A 145 -21.44 30.76 24.96
C ASP A 145 -22.48 29.75 24.44
#